data_AF-A0A7C5ITB9-F1
#
_entry.id   AF-A0A7C5ITB9-F1
#
_cell.length_a   1.000
_cell.length_b   1.000
_cell.length_c   1.000
_cell.angle_alpha   90.00
_cell.angle_beta   90.00
_cell.angle_gamma   90.00
#
_symmetry.space_group_name_H-M   'P 1'
#
loop_
_entity.id
_entity.type
_entity.pdbx_description
1 polymer ?
#
loop_
_entity_poly.entity_id
_entity_poly.type
_entity_poly.pdbx_seq_one_letter_code
_entity_poly.pdbx_strand_id
1 'polypeptide(L)' 'MANFETILTHRDSNILRVIVVALKAHGFHPLEEGISGLPGMPGVTPPKGLGVQVPSEEAQDARLLAQALLEEMTR' A
#
# COMPACT_ATOMS: atom_id res chain seq x y z
N MET A 1 -11.87 9.08 14.77
CA MET A 1 -11.43 7.92 13.97
C MET A 1 -10.10 8.28 13.33
N ALA A 2 -9.13 7.36 13.28
CA ALA A 2 -7.95 7.56 12.46
C ALA A 2 -8.38 7.62 10.98
N ASN A 3 -8.01 8.69 10.28
CA ASN A 3 -8.27 8.84 8.85
C ASN A 3 -7.13 8.15 8.08
N PHE A 4 -7.47 7.42 7.02
CA PHE A 4 -6.50 6.69 6.21
C PHE A 4 -6.54 7.17 4.77
N GLU A 5 -5.39 7.18 4.12
CA GLU A 5 -5.24 7.57 2.73
C GLU A 5 -4.51 6.51 1.92
N THR A 6 -5.05 6.22 0.73
CA THR A 6 -4.36 5.38 -0.24
C THR A 6 -3.19 6.16 -0.86
N ILE A 7 -1.97 5.68 -0.66
CA ILE A 7 -0.74 6.32 -1.16
C ILE A 7 -0.20 5.67 -2.43
N LEU A 8 -0.53 4.39 -2.66
CA LEU A 8 -0.09 3.62 -3.82
C LEU A 8 -1.15 2.59 -4.20
N THR A 9 -1.28 2.31 -5.50
CA THR A 9 -2.11 1.21 -6.00
C THR A 9 -1.33 0.44 -7.06
N HIS A 10 -1.28 -0.89 -6.93
CA HIS A 10 -0.59 -1.74 -7.89
C HIS A 10 -1.31 -3.08 -8.07
N ARG A 11 -1.13 -3.74 -9.22
CA ARG A 11 -1.78 -5.02 -9.52
C ARG A 11 -1.05 -6.21 -8.93
N ASP A 12 0.28 -6.15 -8.88
CA ASP A 12 1.10 -7.19 -8.27
C ASP A 12 1.08 -7.07 -6.75
N SER A 13 0.47 -8.05 -6.07
CA SER A 13 0.38 -8.12 -4.62
C SER A 13 1.72 -8.39 -3.94
N ASN A 14 2.69 -9.00 -4.64
CA ASN A 14 4.02 -9.23 -4.10
C ASN A 14 4.78 -7.91 -3.93
N ILE A 15 4.74 -7.04 -4.95
CA ILE A 15 5.31 -5.69 -4.88
C ILE A 15 4.72 -4.91 -3.70
N LEU A 16 3.39 -4.93 -3.55
CA LEU A 16 2.73 -4.21 -2.45
C LEU A 16 3.10 -4.76 -1.08
N ARG A 17 3.26 -6.09 -0.93
CA ARG A 17 3.73 -6.69 0.33
C ARG A 17 5.13 -6.21 0.70
N VAL A 18 6.04 -6.14 -0.27
CA VAL A 18 7.40 -5.63 -0.01
C VAL A 18 7.36 -4.15 0.40
N ILE A 19 6.55 -3.33 -0.29
CA ILE A 19 6.38 -1.91 0.04
C ILE A 19 5.79 -1.73 1.45
N VAL A 20 4.80 -2.54 1.84
CA VAL A 20 4.24 -2.50 3.21
C VAL A 20 5.30 -2.86 4.26
N VAL A 21 6.13 -3.87 4.01
CA VAL A 21 7.22 -4.23 4.93
C VAL A 21 8.25 -3.12 5.03
N ALA A 22 8.62 -2.50 3.91
CA ALA A 22 9.56 -1.38 3.89
C ALA A 22 9.00 -0.18 4.66
N LEU A 23 7.75 0.23 4.42
CA LEU A 23 7.09 1.31 5.15
C LEU A 23 7.15 1.07 6.67
N LYS A 24 6.80 -0.14 7.13
CA LYS A 24 6.91 -0.50 8.56
C LYS A 24 8.35 -0.40 9.09
N ALA A 25 9.34 -0.85 8.33
CA ALA A 25 10.76 -0.75 8.72
C ALA A 25 11.23 0.71 8.86
N HIS A 26 10.57 1.64 8.17
CA HIS A 26 10.82 3.08 8.23
C HIS A 26 9.92 3.81 9.24
N GLY A 27 9.12 3.10 10.04
CA GLY A 27 8.30 3.68 11.12
C GLY A 27 6.91 4.14 10.72
N PHE A 28 6.48 3.85 9.48
CA PHE A 28 5.11 4.09 9.02
C PHE A 28 4.14 2.98 9.47
N HIS A 29 2.85 3.26 9.43
CA HIS A 29 1.76 2.42 9.94
C HIS A 29 0.75 2.01 8.85
N PRO A 30 1.18 1.31 7.79
CA PRO A 30 0.27 0.88 6.74
C PRO A 30 -0.77 -0.14 7.24
N LEU A 31 -2.01 -0.02 6.73
CA LEU A 31 -3.07 -1.01 6.96
C LEU A 31 -2.72 -2.34 6.28
N GLU A 32 -2.72 -3.41 7.06
CA GLU A 32 -2.47 -4.77 6.55
C GLU A 32 -3.64 -5.31 5.73
N GLU A 33 -4.86 -4.85 6.03
CA GLU A 33 -6.09 -5.28 5.37
C GLU A 33 -6.23 -4.75 3.93
N GLY A 34 -5.46 -3.73 3.53
CA GLY A 34 -5.49 -3.12 2.19
C GLY A 34 -4.96 -4.01 1.05
N ILE A 35 -4.32 -5.13 1.39
CA ILE A 35 -3.89 -6.16 0.42
C ILE A 35 -4.99 -7.21 0.19
N SER A 36 -6.05 -7.22 1.01
CA SER A 36 -7.16 -8.15 0.85
C SER A 36 -8.16 -7.61 -0.19
N GLY A 37 -8.65 -8.49 -1.06
CA GLY A 37 -9.62 -8.16 -2.11
C GLY A 37 -10.94 -7.62 -1.56
N LEU A 38 -11.86 -7.30 -2.48
CA LEU A 38 -13.16 -6.73 -2.13
C LEU A 38 -13.86 -7.52 -1.00
N PRO A 39 -14.54 -6.84 -0.06
CA PRO A 39 -15.29 -7.50 1.01
C PRO A 39 -16.25 -8.56 0.43
N GLY A 40 -16.08 -9.82 0.85
CA GLY A 40 -16.91 -10.95 0.40
C GLY A 40 -16.42 -11.70 -0.85
N MET A 41 -15.31 -11.28 -1.49
CA MET A 41 -14.69 -12.01 -2.60
C MET A 41 -13.17 -12.17 -2.41
N PRO A 42 -12.74 -13.13 -1.56
CA PRO A 42 -11.32 -13.42 -1.40
C PRO A 42 -10.72 -13.85 -2.75
N GLY A 43 -9.64 -13.17 -3.16
CA GLY A 43 -8.93 -13.45 -4.42
C GLY A 43 -9.32 -12.59 -5.63
N VAL A 44 -10.32 -11.70 -5.51
CA VAL A 44 -10.66 -10.75 -6.59
C VAL A 44 -9.89 -9.45 -6.40
N THR A 45 -8.86 -9.26 -7.22
CA THR A 45 -8.15 -7.99 -7.35
C THR A 45 -9.07 -6.99 -8.06
N PRO A 46 -9.34 -5.79 -7.50
CA PRO A 46 -10.07 -4.75 -8.21
C PRO A 46 -9.39 -4.45 -9.56
N PRO A 47 -10.11 -4.03 -10.61
CA PRO A 47 -9.49 -3.67 -11.89
C PRO A 47 -8.43 -2.55 -11.76
N LYS A 48 -8.52 -1.75 -10.69
CA LYS A 48 -7.54 -0.73 -10.30
C LYS A 48 -6.29 -1.27 -9.57
N GLY A 49 -6.28 -2.52 -9.11
CA GLY A 49 -5.23 -3.08 -8.24
C GLY A 49 -5.59 -3.02 -6.75
N LEU A 50 -4.68 -3.49 -5.90
CA LEU A 50 -4.77 -3.37 -4.44
C LEU A 50 -4.09 -2.06 -3.98
N GLY A 51 -4.58 -1.49 -2.88
CA GLY A 51 -4.14 -0.19 -2.39
C GLY A 51 -3.37 -0.29 -1.08
N VAL A 52 -2.25 0.42 -0.98
CA VAL A 52 -1.56 0.63 0.31
C VAL A 52 -2.13 1.87 0.95
N GLN A 53 -2.65 1.71 2.17
CA GLN A 53 -3.25 2.78 2.95
C GLN A 53 -2.44 3.03 4.22
N VAL A 54 -2.27 4.28 4.60
CA VAL A 54 -1.57 4.73 5.82
C VAL A 54 -2.38 5.83 6.51
N PRO A 55 -2.18 6.10 7.81
CA PRO A 55 -2.77 7.26 8.47
C PRO A 55 -2.48 8.56 7.68
N SER A 56 -3.50 9.41 7.53
CA SER A 56 -3.42 10.66 6.77
C SER A 56 -2.26 11.56 7.19
N GLU A 57 -1.90 11.54 8.48
CA GLU A 57 -0.81 12.32 9.06
C GLU A 57 0.58 11.96 8.51
N GLU A 58 0.77 10.74 8.04
CA GLU A 58 2.04 10.27 7.46
C GLU A 58 1.96 10.02 5.94
N ALA A 59 0.79 10.25 5.32
CA ALA A 59 0.51 9.89 3.93
C ALA A 59 1.43 10.57 2.92
N GLN A 60 1.84 11.81 3.18
CA GLN A 60 2.72 12.55 2.27
C GLN A 60 4.12 11.92 2.20
N ASP A 61 4.74 11.64 3.35
CA ASP A 61 6.09 11.09 3.42
C ASP A 61 6.11 9.62 3.01
N ALA A 62 5.11 8.85 3.44
CA ALA A 62 4.96 7.45 3.06
C ALA A 62 4.79 7.29 1.54
N ARG A 63 4.07 8.22 0.88
CA ARG A 63 3.90 8.22 -0.58
C ARG A 63 5.23 8.39 -1.31
N LEU A 64 6.10 9.28 -0.83
CA LEU A 64 7.42 9.50 -1.45
C LEU A 64 8.27 8.23 -1.41
N LEU A 65 8.34 7.59 -0.24
CA LEU A 65 9.09 6.33 -0.09
C LEU A 65 8.48 5.21 -0.94
N ALA A 66 7.15 5.05 -0.91
CA ALA A 66 6.46 4.01 -1.67
C ALA A 66 6.65 4.16 -3.19
N GLN A 67 6.66 5.39 -3.71
CA GLN A 67 6.91 5.65 -5.13
C GLN A 67 8.35 5.33 -5.53
N ALA A 68 9.34 5.76 -4.75
CA ALA A 68 10.74 5.47 -5.02
C ALA A 68 11.03 3.96 -5.04
N LEU A 69 10.48 3.21 -4.08
CA LEU A 69 10.60 1.74 -4.04
C LEU A 69 9.93 1.07 -5.24
N LEU A 70 8.75 1.54 -5.65
CA LEU A 70 8.06 0.98 -6.82
C LEU A 70 8.87 1.20 -8.11
N GLU A 71 9.41 2.41 -8.29
CA GLU A 71 10.26 2.73 -9.44
C GLU A 71 11.51 1.83 -9.46
N GLU A 72 12.16 1.59 -8.31
CA GLU A 72 13.31 0.71 -8.22
C GLU A 72 12.97 -0.75 -8.59
N MET A 73 11.82 -1.27 -8.14
CA MET A 73 11.40 -2.66 -8.38
C MET A 73 10.93 -2.92 -9.82
N THR A 74 10.50 -1.89 -10.55
CA THR A 74 9.90 -2.01 -11.89
C THR A 74 10.84 -1.59 -13.02
N ARG A 75 12.08 -1.26 -12.68
CA ARG A 75 13.12 -0.82 -13.61
C ARG A 75 13.65 -1.93 -14.52
#